data_AF-A0A6N2W4M1-F1
#
_entry.id   AF-A0A6N2W4M1-F1
#
_cell.length_a   1.000
_cell.length_b   1.000
_cell.length_c   1.000
_cell.angle_alpha   90.00
_cell.angle_beta   90.00
_cell.angle_gamma   90.00
#
_symmetry.space_group_name_H-M   'P 1'
#
loop_
_entity.id
_entity.type
_entity.pdbx_description
1 polymer ?
#
loop_
_entity_poly.entity_id
_entity_poly.type
_entity_poly.pdbx_seq_one_letter_code
_entity_poly.pdbx_strand_id
1 'polypeptide(L)'
;MKQSEKTKRTKEKIMAAAMEEFGTKSYDAASLNTMCIENQISKGLIYHNFKNKDELYLQCVGQCYAQMTEYLQRTEGDFTDVQSELQEILHSRQVFFAENPYCCNIFFDSILQPPKHLQGDIRQLKKGYDMYLAKRYRNLLGRLELREGISEDFALEYFIMFQEMFNRYFREKSDKDNEIKSVIENHESKLEQMLNIMLYGIAKETGGVDTKC
;
A
#
# COMPACT_ATOMS: atom_id res chain seq x y z
N MET A 1 -8.52 -22.17 -30.15
CA MET A 1 -8.17 -21.63 -28.82
C MET A 1 -9.05 -22.33 -27.79
N LYS A 2 -8.48 -22.86 -26.70
CA LYS A 2 -9.27 -23.62 -25.70
C LYS A 2 -10.20 -22.66 -24.94
N GLN A 3 -11.40 -23.11 -24.57
CA GLN A 3 -12.42 -22.28 -23.89
C GLN A 3 -11.87 -21.56 -22.64
N SER A 4 -10.96 -22.20 -21.90
CA SER A 4 -10.28 -21.62 -20.74
C SER A 4 -9.41 -20.41 -21.06
N GLU A 5 -8.71 -20.41 -22.20
CA GLU A 5 -7.85 -19.29 -22.64
C GLU A 5 -8.68 -18.07 -23.04
N LYS A 6 -9.85 -18.29 -23.65
CA LYS A 6 -10.77 -17.21 -24.04
C LYS A 6 -11.38 -16.53 -22.80
N THR A 7 -11.75 -17.31 -21.79
CA THR A 7 -12.24 -16.79 -20.50
C THR A 7 -11.16 -16.00 -19.77
N LYS A 8 -9.92 -16.49 -19.76
CA LYS A 8 -8.79 -15.79 -19.12
C LYS A 8 -8.54 -14.42 -19.75
N ARG A 9 -8.40 -14.35 -21.07
CA ARG A 9 -8.19 -13.07 -21.80
C ARG A 9 -9.33 -12.09 -21.59
N THR A 10 -10.56 -12.59 -21.50
CA THR A 10 -11.73 -11.76 -21.19
C THR A 10 -11.64 -11.16 -19.79
N LYS A 11 -11.31 -11.99 -18.79
CA LYS A 11 -11.14 -11.52 -17.41
C LYS A 11 -10.01 -10.49 -17.32
N GLU A 12 -8.88 -10.72 -17.99
CA GLU A 12 -7.76 -9.77 -18.06
C GLU A 12 -8.19 -8.43 -18.68
N LYS A 13 -8.97 -8.44 -19.77
CA LYS A 13 -9.51 -7.21 -20.38
C LYS A 13 -10.41 -6.44 -19.40
N ILE A 14 -11.29 -7.14 -18.68
CA ILE A 14 -12.17 -6.50 -17.69
C ILE A 14 -11.36 -5.95 -16.52
N MET A 15 -10.37 -6.70 -16.03
CA MET A 15 -9.50 -6.24 -14.95
C MET A 15 -8.71 -4.99 -15.34
N ALA A 16 -8.16 -4.92 -16.56
CA ALA A 16 -7.44 -3.74 -17.03
C ALA A 16 -8.35 -2.50 -17.04
N ALA A 17 -9.56 -2.62 -17.60
CA ALA A 17 -10.56 -1.56 -17.61
C ALA A 17 -10.98 -1.14 -16.18
N ALA A 18 -11.10 -2.09 -15.27
CA ALA A 18 -11.47 -1.84 -13.89
C ALA A 18 -10.35 -1.14 -13.10
N MET A 19 -9.10 -1.54 -13.34
CA MET A 19 -7.93 -0.87 -12.75
C MET A 19 -7.88 0.60 -13.18
N GLU A 20 -8.17 0.91 -14.44
CA GLU A 20 -8.26 2.29 -14.92
C GLU A 20 -9.44 3.05 -14.32
N GLU A 21 -10.64 2.46 -14.31
CA GLU A 21 -11.84 3.11 -13.76
C GLU A 21 -11.68 3.43 -12.27
N PHE A 22 -11.26 2.46 -11.45
CA PHE A 22 -11.03 2.65 -10.01
C PHE A 22 -9.70 3.34 -9.69
N GLY A 23 -8.77 3.37 -10.63
CA GLY A 23 -7.50 4.09 -10.50
C GLY A 23 -7.60 5.56 -10.86
N THR A 24 -8.67 5.98 -11.53
CA THR A 24 -8.94 7.38 -11.89
C THR A 24 -10.09 7.99 -11.09
N LYS A 25 -10.97 7.16 -10.53
CA LYS A 25 -12.15 7.57 -9.77
C LYS A 25 -12.21 6.78 -8.46
N SER A 26 -12.73 7.43 -7.41
CA SER A 26 -12.98 6.72 -6.16
C SER A 26 -13.99 5.59 -6.35
N TYR A 27 -14.03 4.65 -5.40
CA TYR A 27 -15.00 3.56 -5.42
C TYR A 27 -16.43 4.07 -5.69
N ASP A 28 -16.88 5.12 -5.01
CA ASP A 28 -18.24 5.63 -5.16
C ASP A 28 -18.49 6.27 -6.54
N ALA A 29 -17.50 7.02 -7.05
CA ALA A 29 -17.60 7.71 -8.33
C ALA A 29 -17.47 6.79 -9.56
N ALA A 30 -16.79 5.64 -9.41
CA ALA A 30 -16.60 4.67 -10.48
C ALA A 30 -17.93 4.07 -10.98
N SER A 31 -18.06 3.87 -12.29
CA SER A 31 -19.27 3.36 -12.95
C SER A 31 -18.96 2.22 -13.90
N LEU A 32 -19.50 1.03 -13.61
CA LEU A 32 -19.38 -0.13 -14.50
C LEU A 32 -19.99 0.13 -15.88
N ASN A 33 -21.03 0.97 -15.97
CA ASN A 33 -21.63 1.31 -17.26
C ASN A 33 -20.69 2.22 -18.07
N THR A 34 -20.03 3.18 -17.42
CA THR A 34 -19.06 4.07 -18.07
C THR A 34 -17.86 3.27 -18.56
N MET A 35 -17.30 2.43 -17.68
CA MET A 35 -16.23 1.50 -18.00
C MET A 35 -16.58 0.59 -19.19
N CYS A 36 -17.81 0.05 -19.23
CA CYS A 36 -18.31 -0.74 -20.36
C CYS A 36 -18.24 0.01 -21.69
N ILE A 37 -18.70 1.26 -21.72
CA ILE A 37 -18.78 2.09 -22.92
C ILE A 37 -17.38 2.43 -23.42
N GLU A 38 -16.52 2.93 -22.53
CA GLU A 38 -15.17 3.38 -22.86
C GLU A 38 -14.27 2.24 -23.35
N ASN A 39 -14.43 1.03 -22.79
CA ASN A 39 -13.58 -0.12 -23.10
C ASN A 39 -14.17 -1.11 -24.11
N GLN A 40 -15.35 -0.81 -24.66
CA GLN A 40 -16.10 -1.69 -25.55
C GLN A 40 -16.27 -3.10 -24.94
N ILE A 41 -16.74 -3.13 -23.70
CA ILE A 41 -17.02 -4.35 -22.92
C ILE A 41 -18.53 -4.41 -22.72
N SER A 42 -19.16 -5.51 -23.14
CA SER A 42 -20.61 -5.65 -22.90
C SER A 42 -20.89 -5.83 -21.41
N LYS A 43 -21.99 -5.24 -20.95
CA LYS A 43 -22.42 -5.35 -19.55
C LYS A 43 -22.57 -6.80 -19.11
N GLY A 44 -23.18 -7.64 -19.95
CA GLY A 44 -23.31 -9.07 -19.69
C GLY A 44 -21.98 -9.80 -19.52
N LEU A 45 -20.90 -9.34 -20.16
CA LEU A 45 -19.58 -9.92 -20.02
C LEU A 45 -18.98 -9.66 -18.63
N ILE A 46 -19.21 -8.47 -18.06
CA ILE A 46 -18.81 -8.18 -16.68
C ILE A 46 -19.59 -9.08 -15.73
N TYR A 47 -20.93 -9.08 -15.80
CA TYR A 47 -21.77 -9.83 -14.87
C TYR A 47 -21.64 -11.36 -14.99
N HIS A 48 -21.14 -11.85 -16.12
CA HIS A 48 -20.74 -13.26 -16.27
C HIS A 48 -19.45 -13.60 -15.51
N ASN A 49 -18.52 -12.64 -15.35
CA ASN A 49 -17.22 -12.87 -14.72
C ASN A 49 -17.14 -12.37 -13.27
N PHE A 50 -17.97 -11.40 -12.90
CA PHE A 50 -18.00 -10.76 -11.58
C PHE A 50 -19.47 -10.51 -11.19
N LYS A 51 -19.84 -10.86 -9.97
CA LYS A 51 -21.19 -10.76 -9.42
C LYS A 51 -21.67 -9.31 -9.37
N ASN A 52 -20.80 -8.38 -8.99
CA ASN A 52 -21.14 -6.97 -8.77
C ASN A 52 -19.88 -6.08 -8.80
N LYS A 53 -20.09 -4.77 -8.58
CA LYS A 53 -19.04 -3.76 -8.50
C LYS A 53 -18.06 -4.06 -7.36
N ASP A 54 -18.56 -4.50 -6.21
CA ASP A 54 -17.79 -4.83 -5.02
C ASP A 54 -16.75 -5.92 -5.32
N GLU A 55 -17.18 -7.03 -5.94
CA GLU A 55 -16.26 -8.12 -6.31
C GLU A 55 -15.19 -7.65 -7.28
N LEU A 56 -15.56 -6.85 -8.29
CA LEU A 56 -14.59 -6.32 -9.25
C LEU A 56 -13.59 -5.37 -8.58
N TYR A 57 -14.06 -4.47 -7.70
CA TYR A 57 -13.21 -3.57 -6.93
C TYR A 57 -12.26 -4.34 -6.00
N LEU A 58 -12.75 -5.34 -5.26
CA LEU A 58 -11.93 -6.17 -4.39
C LEU A 58 -10.86 -6.94 -5.17
N GLN A 59 -11.14 -7.37 -6.40
CA GLN A 59 -10.13 -7.99 -7.27
C GLN A 59 -9.04 -6.99 -7.66
N CYS A 60 -9.38 -5.73 -7.94
CA CYS A 60 -8.42 -4.66 -8.20
C CYS A 60 -7.54 -4.35 -6.98
N VAL A 61 -8.16 -4.20 -5.80
CA VAL A 61 -7.44 -4.00 -4.53
C VAL A 61 -6.50 -5.16 -4.23
N GLY A 62 -6.97 -6.40 -4.37
CA GLY A 62 -6.17 -7.60 -4.16
C GLY A 62 -4.98 -7.70 -5.13
N GLN A 63 -5.21 -7.38 -6.41
CA GLN A 63 -4.16 -7.33 -7.42
C GLN A 63 -3.10 -6.28 -7.05
N CYS A 64 -3.52 -5.12 -6.54
CA CYS A 64 -2.60 -4.08 -6.12
C CYS A 64 -1.68 -4.48 -4.96
N TYR A 65 -2.26 -5.04 -3.89
CA TYR A 65 -1.45 -5.53 -2.78
C TYR A 65 -0.51 -6.65 -3.20
N ALA A 66 -0.96 -7.56 -4.07
CA ALA A 66 -0.11 -8.64 -4.59
C ALA A 66 1.06 -8.09 -5.42
N GLN A 67 0.79 -7.20 -6.37
CA GLN A 67 1.82 -6.60 -7.24
C GLN A 67 2.83 -5.78 -6.45
N MET A 68 2.38 -4.96 -5.49
CA MET A 68 3.27 -4.21 -4.60
C MET A 68 4.14 -5.16 -3.77
N THR A 69 3.54 -6.16 -3.14
CA THR A 69 4.29 -7.11 -2.30
C THR A 69 5.34 -7.86 -3.12
N GLU A 70 4.98 -8.34 -4.31
CA GLU A 70 5.90 -9.01 -5.23
C GLU A 70 7.02 -8.09 -5.70
N TYR A 71 6.71 -6.82 -5.99
CA TYR A 71 7.72 -5.83 -6.36
C TYR A 71 8.72 -5.62 -5.23
N LEU A 72 8.25 -5.32 -4.02
CA LEU A 72 9.11 -5.09 -2.86
C LEU A 72 9.97 -6.32 -2.53
N GLN A 73 9.42 -7.53 -2.66
CA GLN A 73 10.16 -8.77 -2.48
C GLN A 73 11.28 -8.97 -3.50
N ARG A 74 11.11 -8.49 -4.73
CA ARG A 74 12.13 -8.60 -5.79
C ARG A 74 13.21 -7.54 -5.69
N THR A 75 12.90 -6.39 -5.10
CA THR A 75 13.86 -5.29 -4.90
C THR A 75 14.55 -5.36 -3.54
N GLU A 76 14.36 -6.43 -2.77
CA GLU A 76 15.08 -6.64 -1.52
C GLU A 76 16.59 -6.70 -1.77
N GLY A 77 17.32 -5.78 -1.14
CA GLY A 77 18.77 -5.78 -1.10
C GLY A 77 19.33 -6.30 0.22
N ASP A 78 20.62 -6.62 0.20
CA ASP A 78 21.42 -6.87 1.39
C ASP A 78 21.95 -5.53 1.92
N PHE A 79 21.39 -5.09 3.04
CA PHE A 79 21.80 -3.85 3.71
C PHE A 79 22.55 -4.16 4.99
N THR A 80 23.65 -3.44 5.23
CA THR A 80 24.35 -3.47 6.53
C THR A 80 23.84 -2.37 7.47
N ASP A 81 23.40 -1.25 6.90
CA ASP A 81 22.86 -0.11 7.63
C ASP A 81 21.32 -0.14 7.68
N VAL A 82 20.79 0.02 8.88
CA VAL A 82 19.36 -0.04 9.19
C VAL A 82 18.62 1.15 8.59
N GLN A 83 19.21 2.35 8.63
CA GLN A 83 18.59 3.55 8.09
C GLN A 83 18.45 3.47 6.56
N SER A 84 19.51 3.03 5.89
CA SER A 84 19.53 2.80 4.45
C SER A 84 18.49 1.76 4.02
N GLU A 85 18.31 0.68 4.80
CA GLU A 85 17.27 -0.30 4.51
C GLU A 85 15.86 0.27 4.66
N LEU A 86 15.60 1.09 5.70
CA LEU A 86 14.32 1.75 5.87
C LEU A 86 14.01 2.70 4.70
N GLN A 87 15.01 3.46 4.26
CA GLN A 87 14.91 4.33 3.10
C GLN A 87 14.61 3.54 1.82
N GLU A 88 15.29 2.41 1.61
CA GLU A 88 15.03 1.56 0.44
C GLU A 88 13.60 1.01 0.43
N ILE A 89 13.07 0.54 1.57
CA ILE A 89 11.69 0.03 1.66
C ILE A 89 10.69 1.09 1.17
N LEU A 90 10.89 2.35 1.57
CA LEU A 90 10.02 3.46 1.20
C LEU A 90 10.27 3.94 -0.23
N HIS A 91 11.52 3.97 -0.66
CA HIS A 91 11.90 4.35 -2.02
C HIS A 91 11.35 3.34 -3.05
N SER A 92 11.59 2.04 -2.86
CA SER A 92 11.02 0.97 -3.69
C SER A 92 9.50 1.07 -3.78
N ARG A 93 8.82 1.41 -2.68
CA ARG A 93 7.36 1.64 -2.67
C ARG A 93 6.95 2.85 -3.53
N GLN A 94 7.69 3.95 -3.46
CA GLN A 94 7.45 5.14 -4.28
C GLN A 94 7.70 4.86 -5.78
N VAL A 95 8.77 4.15 -6.12
CA VAL A 95 9.08 3.75 -7.50
C VAL A 95 7.96 2.89 -8.08
N PHE A 96 7.50 1.86 -7.33
CA PHE A 96 6.37 1.04 -7.76
C PHE A 96 5.13 1.89 -8.06
N PHE A 97 4.80 2.85 -7.20
CA PHE A 97 3.62 3.70 -7.40
C PHE A 97 3.76 4.66 -8.58
N ALA A 98 4.96 5.17 -8.84
CA ALA A 98 5.25 5.99 -10.01
C ALA A 98 5.05 5.20 -11.32
N GLU A 99 5.45 3.92 -11.33
CA GLU A 99 5.28 3.02 -12.48
C GLU A 99 3.84 2.50 -12.61
N ASN A 100 3.07 2.47 -11.53
CA ASN A 100 1.73 1.89 -11.46
C ASN A 100 0.70 2.88 -10.86
N PRO A 101 0.40 4.01 -11.55
CA PRO A 101 -0.40 5.10 -10.99
C PRO A 101 -1.84 4.71 -10.64
N TYR A 102 -2.49 3.87 -11.46
CA TYR A 102 -3.82 3.33 -11.13
C TYR A 102 -3.79 2.51 -9.85
N CYS A 103 -2.73 1.74 -9.67
CA CYS A 103 -2.58 0.95 -8.47
C CYS A 103 -2.27 1.79 -7.24
N CYS A 104 -1.49 2.87 -7.41
CA CYS A 104 -1.25 3.86 -6.38
C CYS A 104 -2.58 4.39 -5.82
N ASN A 105 -3.46 4.90 -6.68
CA ASN A 105 -4.73 5.47 -6.24
C ASN A 105 -5.63 4.43 -5.58
N ILE A 106 -5.75 3.22 -6.13
CA ILE A 106 -6.54 2.13 -5.53
C ILE A 106 -5.98 1.74 -4.15
N PHE A 107 -4.66 1.63 -4.02
CA PHE A 107 -4.00 1.34 -2.75
C PHE A 107 -4.34 2.40 -1.71
N PHE A 108 -4.17 3.68 -2.05
CA PHE A 108 -4.44 4.79 -1.13
C PHE A 108 -5.92 4.93 -0.78
N ASP A 109 -6.82 4.78 -1.74
CA ASP A 109 -8.26 4.74 -1.47
C ASP A 109 -8.61 3.61 -0.49
N SER A 110 -8.01 2.43 -0.65
CA SER A 110 -8.29 1.28 0.22
C SER A 110 -7.82 1.46 1.67
N ILE A 111 -6.83 2.33 1.93
CA ILE A 111 -6.34 2.59 3.30
C ILE A 111 -6.91 3.90 3.90
N LEU A 112 -7.07 4.93 3.07
CA LEU A 112 -7.53 6.25 3.49
C LEU A 112 -9.05 6.27 3.53
N GLN A 113 -9.74 5.85 2.46
CA GLN A 113 -11.19 5.97 2.34
C GLN A 113 -11.87 4.66 1.89
N PRO A 114 -11.67 3.53 2.61
CA PRO A 114 -12.28 2.26 2.21
C PRO A 114 -13.81 2.31 2.33
N PRO A 115 -14.56 1.80 1.32
CA PRO A 115 -16.01 1.67 1.42
C PRO A 115 -16.40 0.91 2.69
N LYS A 116 -17.31 1.48 3.49
CA LYS A 116 -17.61 0.97 4.85
C LYS A 116 -17.99 -0.50 4.86
N HIS A 117 -18.76 -0.95 3.87
CA HIS A 117 -19.21 -2.34 3.74
C HIS A 117 -18.13 -3.31 3.26
N LEU A 118 -17.00 -2.81 2.73
CA LEU A 118 -15.89 -3.63 2.22
C LEU A 118 -14.65 -3.63 3.14
N GLN A 119 -14.68 -2.91 4.26
CA GLN A 119 -13.51 -2.78 5.15
C GLN A 119 -12.98 -4.14 5.65
N GLY A 120 -13.87 -5.10 5.91
CA GLY A 120 -13.48 -6.45 6.33
C GLY A 120 -12.71 -7.19 5.23
N ASP A 121 -13.24 -7.17 4.01
CA ASP A 121 -12.63 -7.85 2.86
C ASP A 121 -11.30 -7.19 2.47
N ILE A 122 -11.23 -5.86 2.46
CA ILE A 122 -10.00 -5.10 2.19
C ILE A 122 -8.92 -5.45 3.23
N ARG A 123 -9.29 -5.53 4.52
CA ARG A 123 -8.36 -5.94 5.58
C ARG A 123 -7.81 -7.35 5.34
N GLN A 124 -8.66 -8.27 4.88
CA GLN A 124 -8.24 -9.63 4.55
C GLN A 124 -7.30 -9.67 3.34
N LEU A 125 -7.55 -8.85 2.31
CA LEU A 125 -6.67 -8.72 1.13
C LEU A 125 -5.31 -8.11 1.48
N LYS A 126 -5.31 -7.11 2.37
CA LYS A 126 -4.10 -6.42 2.85
C LYS A 126 -3.21 -7.28 3.74
N LYS A 127 -3.74 -8.33 4.37
CA LYS A 127 -3.04 -9.16 5.36
C LYS A 127 -1.67 -9.67 4.89
N GLY A 128 -1.56 -10.10 3.63
CA GLY A 128 -0.29 -10.60 3.09
C GLY A 128 0.79 -9.51 3.02
N TYR A 129 0.41 -8.31 2.59
CA TYR A 129 1.26 -7.13 2.56
C TYR A 129 1.66 -6.70 3.99
N ASP A 130 0.74 -6.75 4.95
CA ASP A 130 1.02 -6.38 6.34
C ASP A 130 1.97 -7.34 7.02
N MET A 131 1.79 -8.64 6.81
CA MET A 131 2.71 -9.65 7.31
C MET A 131 4.11 -9.48 6.70
N TYR A 132 4.17 -9.14 5.41
CA TYR A 132 5.41 -8.86 4.72
C TYR A 132 6.15 -7.66 5.34
N LEU A 133 5.48 -6.51 5.46
CA LEU A 133 6.08 -5.31 6.05
C LEU A 133 6.49 -5.52 7.52
N ALA A 134 5.64 -6.18 8.32
CA ALA A 134 5.97 -6.48 9.72
C ALA A 134 7.21 -7.37 9.83
N LYS A 135 7.41 -8.33 8.91
CA LYS A 135 8.63 -9.13 8.84
C LYS A 135 9.84 -8.27 8.49
N ARG A 136 9.72 -7.37 7.49
CA ARG A 136 10.80 -6.45 7.11
C ARG A 136 11.19 -5.55 8.28
N TYR A 137 10.23 -4.94 8.96
CA TYR A 137 10.51 -4.12 10.15
C TYR A 137 11.12 -4.93 11.29
N ARG A 138 10.64 -6.13 11.59
CA ARG A 138 11.24 -6.98 12.62
C ARG A 138 12.72 -7.29 12.32
N ASN A 139 13.03 -7.69 11.08
CA ASN A 139 14.42 -7.97 10.67
C ASN A 139 15.31 -6.73 10.79
N LEU A 140 14.77 -5.56 10.42
CA LEU A 140 15.46 -4.29 10.53
C LEU A 140 15.75 -3.92 11.99
N LEU A 141 14.72 -4.01 12.85
CA LEU A 141 14.79 -3.67 14.27
C LEU A 141 15.68 -4.63 15.07
N GLY A 142 15.69 -5.92 14.74
CA GLY A 142 16.53 -6.92 15.41
C GLY A 142 18.04 -6.76 15.16
N ARG A 143 18.45 -5.84 14.27
CA ARG A 143 19.86 -5.46 14.07
C ARG A 143 20.27 -4.21 14.84
N LEU A 144 19.33 -3.55 15.52
CA LEU A 144 19.61 -2.36 16.32
C LEU A 144 19.97 -2.72 17.76
N GLU A 145 20.92 -1.98 18.33
CA GLU A 145 21.01 -1.87 19.78
C GLU A 145 19.90 -0.91 20.25
N LEU A 146 18.84 -1.47 20.81
CA LEU A 146 17.69 -0.71 21.32
C LEU A 146 18.01 -0.05 22.66
N ARG A 147 17.35 1.07 22.96
CA ARG A 147 17.47 1.75 24.27
C ARG A 147 16.95 0.85 25.40
N GLU A 148 17.45 1.12 26.61
CA GLU A 148 16.98 0.43 27.81
C GLU A 148 15.45 0.57 27.98
N GLY A 149 14.78 -0.54 28.28
CA GLY A 149 13.32 -0.59 28.40
C GLY A 149 12.55 -0.78 27.09
N ILE A 150 13.22 -0.81 25.94
CA ILE A 150 12.61 -1.04 24.63
C ILE A 150 12.92 -2.46 24.16
N SER A 151 11.87 -3.28 23.98
CA SER A 151 11.97 -4.60 23.35
C SER A 151 11.73 -4.52 21.85
N GLU A 152 12.22 -5.52 21.09
CA GLU A 152 11.95 -5.61 19.64
C GLU A 152 10.46 -5.66 19.33
N ASP A 153 9.67 -6.42 20.10
CA ASP A 153 8.23 -6.51 19.90
C ASP A 153 7.53 -5.17 20.17
N PHE A 154 7.93 -4.45 21.23
CA PHE A 154 7.40 -3.11 21.49
C PHE A 154 7.76 -2.12 20.37
N ALA A 155 9.00 -2.16 19.88
CA ALA A 155 9.43 -1.32 18.77
C ALA A 155 8.64 -1.60 17.48
N LEU A 156 8.39 -2.88 17.18
CA LEU A 156 7.59 -3.28 16.03
C LEU A 156 6.12 -2.83 16.17
N GLU A 157 5.51 -3.06 17.33
CA GLU A 157 4.16 -2.60 17.63
C GLU A 157 4.04 -1.08 17.48
N TYR A 158 5.04 -0.34 17.96
CA TYR A 158 5.11 1.12 17.80
C TYR A 158 5.15 1.54 16.32
N PHE A 159 5.95 0.89 15.49
CA PHE A 159 6.03 1.16 14.04
C PHE A 159 4.69 0.91 13.34
N ILE A 160 4.07 -0.25 13.61
CA ILE A 160 2.79 -0.63 13.00
C ILE A 160 1.68 0.34 13.45
N MET A 161 1.57 0.59 14.75
CA MET A 161 0.57 1.51 15.31
C MET A 161 0.72 2.92 14.74
N PHE A 162 1.95 3.43 14.64
CA PHE A 162 2.20 4.74 14.06
C PHE A 162 1.71 4.81 12.61
N GLN A 163 2.01 3.82 11.78
CA GLN A 163 1.55 3.82 10.39
C GLN A 163 0.02 3.80 10.29
N GLU A 164 -0.67 3.05 11.15
CA GLU A 164 -2.14 3.06 11.21
C GLU A 164 -2.69 4.44 11.61
N MET A 165 -2.09 5.07 12.61
CA MET A 165 -2.44 6.43 13.04
C MET A 165 -2.14 7.47 11.95
N PHE A 166 -1.02 7.32 11.26
CA PHE A 166 -0.60 8.20 10.17
C PHE A 166 -1.56 8.10 8.99
N ASN A 167 -1.96 6.89 8.59
CA ASN A 167 -3.00 6.67 7.58
C ASN A 167 -4.32 7.35 7.98
N ARG A 168 -4.72 7.25 9.26
CA ARG A 168 -5.93 7.92 9.77
C ARG A 168 -5.79 9.45 9.75
N TYR A 169 -4.63 10.01 10.07
CA TYR A 169 -4.39 11.46 9.98
C TYR A 169 -4.57 11.99 8.55
N PHE A 170 -4.20 11.21 7.54
CA PHE A 170 -4.38 11.58 6.13
C PHE A 170 -5.81 11.35 5.60
N ARG A 171 -6.58 10.44 6.19
CA ARG A 171 -8.02 10.26 5.91
C ARG A 171 -8.80 11.56 6.07
N GLU A 172 -8.61 12.26 7.19
CA GLU A 172 -9.30 13.54 7.47
C GLU A 172 -8.94 14.66 6.49
N LYS A 173 -7.82 14.51 5.76
CA LYS A 173 -7.36 15.48 4.76
C LYS A 173 -7.80 15.15 3.36
N SER A 174 -8.02 13.87 3.03
CA SER A 174 -8.60 13.48 1.74
C SER A 174 -10.08 13.84 1.64
N ASP A 175 -10.78 14.02 2.77
CA ASP A 175 -12.18 14.46 2.81
C ASP A 175 -12.38 15.97 2.57
N LYS A 176 -11.31 16.77 2.59
CA LYS A 176 -11.39 18.25 2.55
C LYS A 176 -10.84 18.81 1.24
N ASP A 177 -11.60 18.73 0.14
CA ASP A 177 -11.36 19.36 -1.19
C ASP A 177 -9.94 19.26 -1.79
N ASN A 178 -9.02 18.53 -1.17
CA ASN A 178 -7.65 18.39 -1.60
C ASN A 178 -7.60 17.36 -2.71
N GLU A 179 -6.85 17.68 -3.76
CA GLU A 179 -6.60 16.74 -4.83
C GLU A 179 -5.92 15.48 -4.26
N ILE A 180 -6.50 14.30 -4.51
CA ILE A 180 -6.04 13.02 -3.93
C ILE A 180 -4.54 12.80 -4.16
N LYS A 181 -4.03 13.23 -5.31
CA LYS A 181 -2.62 13.19 -5.66
C LYS A 181 -1.75 13.97 -4.66
N SER A 182 -2.15 15.17 -4.27
CA SER A 182 -1.42 15.97 -3.28
C SER A 182 -1.46 15.32 -1.90
N VAL A 183 -2.56 14.65 -1.54
CA VAL A 183 -2.67 13.90 -0.29
C VAL A 183 -1.68 12.74 -0.27
N ILE A 184 -1.58 11.99 -1.38
CA ILE A 184 -0.65 10.87 -1.56
C ILE A 184 0.81 11.34 -1.49
N GLU A 185 1.17 12.38 -2.24
CA GLU A 185 2.53 12.94 -2.24
C GLU A 185 2.95 13.40 -0.84
N ASN A 186 2.06 14.11 -0.15
CA ASN A 186 2.31 14.54 1.24
C ASN A 186 2.40 13.36 2.20
N HIS A 187 1.61 12.31 2.00
CA HIS A 187 1.65 11.10 2.80
C HIS A 187 3.02 10.43 2.69
N GLU A 188 3.44 10.12 1.47
CA GLU A 188 4.69 9.40 1.22
C GLU A 188 5.91 10.20 1.68
N SER A 189 5.96 11.51 1.40
CA SER A 189 7.08 12.36 1.81
C SER A 189 7.23 12.47 3.34
N LYS A 190 6.10 12.54 4.07
CA LYS A 190 6.13 12.68 5.53
C LYS A 190 6.32 11.35 6.25
N LEU A 191 5.88 10.24 5.65
CA LEU A 191 6.03 8.92 6.26
C LEU A 191 7.51 8.58 6.49
N GLU A 192 8.36 8.83 5.50
CA GLU A 192 9.80 8.61 5.60
C GLU A 192 10.44 9.40 6.75
N GLN A 193 10.16 10.70 6.79
CA GLN A 193 10.70 11.57 7.83
C GLN A 193 10.28 11.11 9.24
N MET A 194 9.02 10.70 9.39
CA MET A 194 8.51 10.26 10.69
C MET A 194 9.09 8.92 11.10
N LEU A 195 9.18 7.95 10.19
CA LEU A 195 9.78 6.65 10.51
C LEU A 195 11.28 6.79 10.84
N ASN A 196 11.99 7.75 10.22
CA ASN A 196 13.38 8.06 10.57
C ASN A 196 13.49 8.64 12.00
N ILE A 197 12.63 9.60 12.36
CA ILE A 197 12.58 10.13 13.73
C ILE A 197 12.28 9.01 14.75
N MET A 198 11.34 8.13 14.43
CA MET A 198 11.01 6.99 15.29
C MET A 198 12.19 6.05 15.46
N LEU A 199 12.90 5.72 14.38
CA LEU A 199 14.09 4.88 14.39
C LEU A 199 15.16 5.44 15.33
N TYR A 200 15.45 6.74 15.21
CA TYR A 200 16.39 7.43 16.10
C TYR A 200 15.92 7.45 17.56
N GLY A 201 14.62 7.58 17.80
CA GLY A 201 14.02 7.59 19.13
C GLY A 201 14.12 6.25 19.88
N ILE A 202 14.25 5.13 19.16
CA ILE A 202 14.33 3.78 19.76
C ILE A 202 15.74 3.18 19.77
N ALA A 203 16.61 3.61 18.85
CA ALA A 203 18.00 3.19 18.81
C ALA A 203 18.80 3.86 19.93
N LYS A 204 19.72 3.10 20.55
CA LYS A 204 20.69 3.66 21.48
C LYS A 204 21.66 4.54 20.71
N GLU A 205 21.99 5.71 21.25
CA GLU A 205 23.03 6.56 20.66
C GLU A 205 24.35 5.78 20.67
N THR A 206 24.93 5.55 19.49
CA THR A 206 26.32 5.12 19.40
C THR A 206 27.15 6.27 19.96
N GLY A 207 27.70 6.06 21.15
CA GLY A 207 28.27 7.12 21.99
C GLY A 207 28.99 8.19 21.19
N GLY A 208 28.43 9.40 21.19
CA GLY A 208 29.23 10.59 20.96
C GLY A 208 30.41 10.49 21.93
N VAL A 209 31.62 10.61 21.39
CA VAL A 209 32.85 10.69 22.18
C VAL A 209 32.56 11.59 23.38
N ASP A 210 32.64 11.02 24.58
CA ASP A 210 32.79 11.77 25.82
C ASP A 210 34.02 12.65 25.62
N THR A 211 33.83 13.87 25.13
CA THR A 211 34.81 14.95 25.28
C THR A 211 34.79 15.33 26.76
N LYS A 212 35.36 14.45 27.58
CA LYS A 212 35.91 14.80 28.88
C LYS A 212 37.17 15.62 28.63
N CYS A 213 37.01 16.93 28.64
CA CYS A 213 37.84 17.93 29.34
C CYS A 213 37.47 19.34 28.84
#